data_AF-A0A382MVY9-F1
#
_entry.id   AF-A0A382MVY9-F1
#
_cell.length_a   1.000
_cell.length_b   1.000
_cell.length_c   1.000
_cell.angle_alpha   90.00
_cell.angle_beta   90.00
_cell.angle_gamma   90.00
#
_symmetry.space_group_name_H-M   'P 1'
#
loop_
_entity.id
_entity.type
_entity.pdbx_description
1 polymer ?
#
loop_
_entity_poly.entity_id
_entity_poly.type
_entity_poly.pdbx_seq_one_letter_code
_entity_poly.pdbx_strand_id
1 'polypeptide(L)'
;MGTHEEFARLVRTHHKRFSNVKRDYSINDVYRLSGSIDIKHTLAHMGAENLWDYINFEPFVRALGAVTGNQAVQMVRAGLQSIYLSGWQVAADNNTAGTMYPDQSLYPANSGPELVKKINNA
;
A
#
# COMPACT_ATOMS: atom_id res chain seq x y z
N MET A 1 -25.62 -10.23 10.47
CA MET A 1 -24.31 -9.99 9.83
C MET A 1 -23.62 -8.91 10.63
N GLY A 2 -22.43 -9.21 11.14
CA GLY A 2 -21.67 -8.23 11.94
C GLY A 2 -21.18 -7.08 11.05
N THR A 3 -20.96 -5.90 11.62
CA THR A 3 -20.46 -4.73 10.88
C THR A 3 -19.18 -5.05 10.09
N HIS A 4 -18.30 -5.90 10.63
CA HIS A 4 -17.05 -6.34 9.96
C HIS A 4 -17.24 -7.11 8.65
N GLU A 5 -18.26 -7.98 8.58
CA GLU A 5 -18.54 -8.79 7.38
C GLU A 5 -19.01 -7.91 6.21
N GLU A 6 -19.76 -6.86 6.53
CA GLU A 6 -20.27 -5.93 5.52
C GLU A 6 -19.15 -5.13 4.86
N PHE A 7 -18.21 -4.60 5.66
CA PHE A 7 -16.98 -3.98 5.13
C PHE A 7 -16.17 -4.96 4.29
N ALA A 8 -16.00 -6.20 4.74
CA ALA A 8 -15.23 -7.21 4.00
C ALA A 8 -15.87 -7.52 2.64
N ARG A 9 -17.20 -7.64 2.60
CA ARG A 9 -17.96 -7.84 1.36
C ARG A 9 -17.86 -6.66 0.41
N LEU A 10 -17.92 -5.43 0.93
CA LEU A 10 -17.83 -4.20 0.12
C LEU A 10 -16.51 -4.15 -0.67
N VAL A 11 -15.39 -4.43 -0.01
CA VAL A 11 -14.05 -4.36 -0.64
C VAL A 11 -13.55 -5.70 -1.19
N ARG A 12 -14.37 -6.74 -1.12
CA ARG A 12 -14.10 -8.10 -1.64
C ARG A 12 -12.81 -8.72 -1.08
N THR A 13 -12.60 -8.65 0.23
CA THR A 13 -11.40 -9.17 0.92
C THR A 13 -11.70 -10.42 1.76
N HIS A 14 -10.67 -11.06 2.32
CA HIS A 14 -10.80 -12.19 3.26
C HIS A 14 -11.80 -11.91 4.40
N HIS A 15 -12.62 -12.92 4.75
CA HIS A 15 -13.68 -12.81 5.77
C HIS A 15 -13.19 -12.33 7.15
N LYS A 16 -11.94 -12.65 7.53
CA LYS A 16 -11.34 -12.26 8.82
C LYS A 16 -10.44 -11.02 8.73
N ARG A 17 -10.34 -10.38 7.56
CA ARG A 17 -9.44 -9.22 7.33
C ARG A 17 -9.64 -8.10 8.36
N PHE A 18 -10.88 -7.93 8.82
CA PHE A 18 -11.28 -6.85 9.73
C PHE A 18 -11.68 -7.32 11.12
N SER A 19 -11.48 -8.58 11.51
CA SER A 19 -11.98 -9.11 12.80
C SER A 19 -11.55 -8.31 14.03
N ASN A 20 -10.38 -7.65 13.98
CA ASN A 20 -9.84 -6.84 15.08
C ASN A 20 -9.79 -5.34 14.77
N VAL A 21 -10.48 -4.88 13.72
CA VAL A 21 -10.45 -3.48 13.27
C VAL A 21 -11.66 -2.73 13.84
N LYS A 22 -11.41 -1.67 14.63
CA LYS A 22 -12.43 -0.72 15.08
C LYS A 22 -12.47 0.48 14.12
N ARG A 23 -13.68 0.99 13.84
CA ARG A 23 -13.92 2.17 13.01
C ARG A 23 -14.85 3.10 13.78
N ASP A 24 -14.58 4.39 13.73
CA ASP A 24 -15.40 5.48 14.27
C ASP A 24 -16.45 5.99 13.27
N TYR A 25 -16.50 5.40 12.08
CA TYR A 25 -17.48 5.66 11.02
C TYR A 25 -18.27 4.39 10.66
N SER A 26 -19.44 4.59 10.04
CA SER A 26 -20.33 3.52 9.59
C SER A 26 -20.07 3.12 8.13
N ILE A 27 -20.64 1.99 7.71
CA ILE A 27 -20.64 1.60 6.29
C ILE A 27 -21.43 2.60 5.42
N ASN A 28 -22.47 3.23 5.98
CA ASN A 28 -23.28 4.23 5.29
C ASN A 28 -22.46 5.48 4.98
N ASP A 29 -21.53 5.86 5.85
CA ASP A 29 -20.60 6.96 5.58
C ASP A 29 -19.69 6.64 4.39
N VAL A 30 -19.26 5.38 4.25
CA VAL A 30 -18.48 4.94 3.10
C VAL A 30 -19.30 5.03 1.82
N TYR A 31 -20.52 4.47 1.80
CA TYR A 31 -21.40 4.58 0.63
C TYR A 31 -21.67 6.03 0.21
N ARG A 32 -21.93 6.92 1.18
CA ARG A 32 -22.15 8.35 0.93
C ARG A 32 -20.97 9.03 0.23
N LEU A 33 -19.73 8.61 0.51
CA LEU A 33 -18.51 9.21 -0.02
C LEU A 33 -17.90 8.46 -1.22
N SER A 34 -18.46 7.30 -1.61
CA SER A 34 -17.88 6.45 -2.65
C SER A 34 -18.25 6.88 -4.08
N GLY A 35 -19.17 7.84 -4.22
CA GLY A 35 -19.72 8.21 -5.52
C GLY A 35 -20.55 7.08 -6.14
N SER A 36 -20.92 7.24 -7.41
CA SER A 36 -21.81 6.31 -8.14
C SER A 36 -21.07 5.38 -9.12
N ILE A 37 -19.76 5.56 -9.30
CA ILE A 37 -18.96 4.84 -10.28
C ILE A 37 -17.97 3.93 -9.56
N ASP A 38 -17.97 2.65 -9.93
CA ASP A 38 -17.07 1.64 -9.37
C ASP A 38 -15.70 1.66 -10.07
N ILE A 39 -14.75 2.43 -9.53
CA ILE A 39 -13.38 2.52 -10.01
C ILE A 39 -12.54 1.39 -9.40
N LYS A 40 -11.85 0.61 -10.25
CA LYS A 40 -11.02 -0.52 -9.79
C LYS A 40 -9.56 -0.12 -9.62
N HIS A 41 -9.01 -0.48 -8.46
CA HIS A 41 -7.59 -0.34 -8.11
C HIS A 41 -6.91 -1.70 -8.03
N THR A 42 -6.80 -2.37 -9.18
CA THR A 42 -6.41 -3.79 -9.27
C THR A 42 -5.11 -4.12 -8.55
N LEU A 43 -4.03 -3.37 -8.79
CA LEU A 43 -2.73 -3.62 -8.14
C LEU A 43 -2.78 -3.41 -6.63
N ALA A 44 -3.51 -2.40 -6.16
CA ALA A 44 -3.67 -2.14 -4.73
C ALA A 44 -4.45 -3.27 -4.05
N HIS A 45 -5.51 -3.78 -4.70
CA HIS A 45 -6.28 -4.91 -4.20
C HIS A 45 -5.42 -6.18 -4.13
N MET A 46 -4.78 -6.57 -5.24
CA MET A 46 -3.92 -7.76 -5.30
C MET A 46 -2.76 -7.69 -4.29
N GLY A 47 -2.08 -6.54 -4.20
CA GLY A 47 -0.98 -6.35 -3.26
C GLY A 47 -1.43 -6.44 -1.80
N ALA A 48 -2.60 -5.89 -1.46
CA ALA A 48 -3.14 -5.95 -0.11
C ALA A 48 -3.57 -7.37 0.30
N GLU A 49 -4.20 -8.14 -0.59
CA GLU A 49 -4.56 -9.54 -0.33
C GLU A 49 -3.31 -10.41 -0.20
N ASN A 50 -2.36 -10.32 -1.16
CA ASN A 50 -1.12 -11.09 -1.11
C ASN A 50 -0.30 -10.79 0.15
N LEU A 51 -0.14 -9.52 0.51
CA LEU A 51 0.60 -9.15 1.72
C LEU A 51 -0.13 -9.66 2.98
N TRP A 52 -1.46 -9.60 3.01
CA TRP A 52 -2.25 -10.16 4.10
C TRP A 52 -2.00 -11.66 4.25
N ASP A 53 -1.98 -12.41 3.15
CA ASP A 53 -1.67 -13.84 3.19
C ASP A 53 -0.24 -14.09 3.71
N TYR A 54 0.76 -13.37 3.16
CA TYR A 54 2.14 -13.53 3.60
C TYR A 54 2.32 -13.29 5.10
N ILE A 55 1.74 -12.22 5.66
CA ILE A 55 1.90 -11.93 7.10
C ILE A 55 1.16 -12.91 8.01
N ASN A 56 0.15 -13.63 7.50
CA ASN A 56 -0.59 -14.62 8.29
C ASN A 56 -0.01 -16.03 8.19
N PHE A 57 0.66 -16.37 7.08
CA PHE A 57 1.08 -17.74 6.78
C PHE A 57 2.60 -17.95 6.70
N GLU A 58 3.39 -16.89 6.48
CA GLU A 58 4.85 -16.98 6.55
C GLU A 58 5.35 -16.73 7.98
N PRO A 59 6.48 -17.34 8.41
CA PRO A 59 7.07 -17.07 9.72
C PRO A 59 7.40 -15.58 9.95
N PHE A 60 7.79 -14.88 8.86
CA PHE A 60 7.97 -13.45 8.80
C PHE A 60 8.02 -13.00 7.32
N VAL A 61 7.81 -11.72 7.06
CA VAL A 61 7.93 -11.12 5.73
C VAL A 61 9.08 -10.11 5.74
N ARG A 62 10.08 -10.28 4.86
CA ARG A 62 11.22 -9.37 4.72
C ARG A 62 11.06 -8.45 3.52
N ALA A 63 11.61 -7.24 3.65
CA ALA A 63 11.64 -6.23 2.61
C ALA A 63 12.98 -5.46 2.66
N LEU A 64 13.33 -4.83 1.53
CA LEU A 64 14.38 -3.82 1.45
C LEU A 64 13.78 -2.51 0.90
N GLY A 65 14.39 -1.38 1.27
CA GLY A 65 13.99 -0.05 0.83
C GLY A 65 14.37 0.22 -0.63
N ALA A 66 13.38 0.30 -1.52
CA ALA A 66 13.58 0.63 -2.93
C ALA A 66 13.35 2.13 -3.18
N VAL A 67 14.35 2.82 -3.71
CA VAL A 67 14.28 4.21 -4.17
C VAL A 67 14.14 4.31 -5.70
N THR A 68 14.19 3.19 -6.44
CA THR A 68 13.90 3.13 -7.88
C THR A 68 13.15 1.86 -8.26
N GLY A 69 12.51 1.85 -9.44
CA GLY A 69 11.87 0.66 -9.99
C GLY A 69 12.86 -0.48 -10.27
N ASN A 70 14.06 -0.18 -10.80
CA ASN A 70 15.08 -1.20 -11.05
C ASN A 70 15.53 -1.91 -9.77
N GLN A 71 15.67 -1.18 -8.66
CA GLN A 71 15.97 -1.78 -7.36
C GLN A 71 14.86 -2.76 -6.95
N ALA A 72 13.59 -2.36 -7.07
CA ALA A 72 12.45 -3.22 -6.77
C ALA A 72 12.45 -4.50 -7.65
N VAL A 73 12.71 -4.38 -8.95
CA VAL A 73 12.81 -5.53 -9.87
C VAL A 73 13.90 -6.50 -9.40
N GLN A 74 15.08 -6.00 -9.01
CA GLN A 74 16.16 -6.88 -8.53
C GLN A 74 15.86 -7.51 -7.17
N MET A 75 15.17 -6.81 -6.27
CA MET A 75 14.73 -7.36 -4.99
C MET A 75 13.81 -8.57 -5.19
N VAL A 76 12.82 -8.45 -6.09
CA VAL A 76 11.91 -9.55 -6.43
C VAL A 76 12.66 -10.68 -7.13
N ARG A 77 13.55 -10.38 -8.09
CA ARG A 77 14.41 -11.39 -8.75
C ARG A 77 15.32 -12.15 -7.78
N ALA A 78 15.78 -11.49 -6.72
CA ALA A 78 16.57 -12.10 -5.66
C ALA A 78 15.72 -12.93 -4.66
N GLY A 79 14.40 -13.00 -4.87
CA GLY A 79 13.49 -13.84 -4.09
C GLY A 79 12.79 -13.13 -2.93
N LEU A 80 12.85 -11.79 -2.84
CA LEU A 80 12.04 -11.07 -1.84
C LEU A 80 10.57 -11.04 -2.25
N GLN A 81 9.68 -11.33 -1.29
CA GLN A 81 8.23 -11.33 -1.49
C GLN A 81 7.59 -9.95 -1.32
N SER A 82 8.33 -8.97 -0.80
CA SER A 82 7.81 -7.62 -0.53
C SER A 82 8.87 -6.53 -0.72
N ILE A 83 8.39 -5.31 -0.96
CA ILE A 83 9.20 -4.11 -1.17
C ILE A 83 8.82 -3.08 -0.10
N TYR A 84 9.81 -2.45 0.51
CA TYR A 84 9.60 -1.33 1.42
C TYR A 84 9.88 -0.02 0.67
N LEU A 85 9.03 0.98 0.89
CA LEU A 85 9.23 2.34 0.36
C LEU A 85 9.50 3.25 1.54
N SER A 86 10.74 3.74 1.62
CA SER A 86 11.18 4.62 2.70
C SER A 86 10.92 6.09 2.38
N GLY A 87 10.21 6.79 3.27
CA GLY A 87 10.05 8.26 3.19
C GLY A 87 11.39 8.99 3.26
N TRP A 88 12.33 8.48 4.05
CA TRP A 88 13.70 8.98 4.12
C TRP A 88 14.41 8.89 2.76
N GLN A 89 14.32 7.74 2.06
CA GLN A 89 14.95 7.59 0.74
C GLN A 89 14.28 8.48 -0.32
N VAL A 90 12.96 8.70 -0.22
CA VAL A 90 12.24 9.67 -1.06
C VAL A 90 12.77 11.08 -0.82
N ALA A 91 12.89 11.50 0.44
CA ALA A 91 13.45 12.81 0.81
C ALA A 91 14.87 12.97 0.27
N ALA A 92 15.70 11.94 0.43
CA ALA A 92 17.10 11.98 0.06
C ALA A 92 17.30 12.07 -1.47
N ASP A 93 16.57 11.28 -2.27
CA ASP A 93 17.02 11.05 -3.66
C ASP A 93 15.91 10.76 -4.70
N ASN A 94 14.62 10.72 -4.35
CA ASN A 94 13.56 10.51 -5.36
C ASN A 94 12.22 11.15 -5.00
N ASN A 95 12.25 12.42 -4.64
CA ASN A 95 11.06 13.24 -4.45
C ASN A 95 10.74 14.10 -5.68
N THR A 96 9.52 14.63 -5.74
CA THR A 96 9.02 15.43 -6.86
C THR A 96 9.52 16.88 -6.87
N ALA A 97 10.21 17.34 -5.81
CA ALA A 97 10.89 18.64 -5.80
C ALA A 97 12.29 18.57 -6.43
N GLY A 98 12.80 17.37 -6.75
CA GLY A 98 14.09 17.20 -7.41
C GLY A 98 15.29 17.69 -6.58
N THR A 99 15.13 17.78 -5.26
CA THR A 99 16.14 18.30 -4.33
C THR A 99 16.37 17.29 -3.20
N MET A 100 17.62 17.13 -2.76
CA MET A 100 17.94 16.32 -1.59
C MET A 100 17.43 17.01 -0.31
N TYR A 101 16.69 16.28 0.52
CA TYR A 101 16.22 16.72 1.83
C TYR A 101 16.62 15.75 2.96
N PRO A 102 16.76 16.24 4.20
CA PRO A 102 16.67 15.39 5.38
C PRO A 102 15.23 14.87 5.57
N ASP A 103 15.05 13.85 6.39
CA ASP A 103 13.75 13.27 6.72
C ASP A 103 12.97 14.14 7.73
N GLN A 104 12.45 15.26 7.22
CA GLN A 104 11.69 16.27 7.97
C GLN A 104 10.41 16.67 7.21
N SER A 105 9.90 15.76 6.37
CA SER A 105 8.68 15.97 5.57
C SER A 105 8.69 17.25 4.70
N LEU A 106 9.87 17.64 4.20
CA LEU A 106 10.05 18.88 3.41
C LEU A 106 9.65 18.72 1.93
N TYR A 107 9.56 17.49 1.44
CA TYR A 107 9.22 17.21 0.05
C TYR A 107 7.70 17.24 -0.20
N PRO A 108 7.25 17.47 -1.45
CA PRO A 108 5.83 17.49 -1.76
C PRO A 108 5.15 16.15 -1.47
N ALA A 109 3.96 16.21 -0.86
CA ALA A 109 3.26 15.03 -0.33
C ALA A 109 2.97 13.92 -1.36
N ASN A 110 2.92 14.24 -2.66
CA ASN A 110 2.72 13.25 -3.72
C ASN A 110 3.98 12.44 -4.07
N SER A 111 5.15 12.76 -3.51
CA SER A 111 6.42 12.09 -3.84
C SER A 111 6.41 10.58 -3.56
N GLY A 112 5.90 10.17 -2.39
CA GLY A 112 5.75 8.75 -2.05
C GLY A 112 4.84 8.01 -3.04
N PRO A 113 3.59 8.47 -3.27
CA PRO A 113 2.69 7.89 -4.27
C PRO A 113 3.28 7.80 -5.68
N GLU A 114 4.03 8.82 -6.14
CA GLU A 114 4.70 8.75 -7.45
C GLU A 114 5.77 7.67 -7.49
N LEU A 115 6.52 7.47 -6.40
CA LEU A 115 7.48 6.35 -6.32
C LEU A 115 6.77 4.99 -6.26
N VAL A 116 5.63 4.85 -5.55
CA VAL A 116 4.80 3.62 -5.58
C VAL A 116 4.39 3.29 -7.01
N LYS A 117 3.97 4.30 -7.79
CA LYS A 117 3.59 4.13 -9.20
C LYS A 117 4.78 3.72 -10.07
N LYS A 118 5.95 4.36 -9.91
CA LYS A 118 7.19 3.99 -10.62
C LYS A 118 7.62 2.55 -10.32
N ILE A 119 7.52 2.11 -9.07
CA ILE A 119 7.86 0.73 -8.66
C ILE A 119 6.90 -0.28 -9.31
N ASN A 120 5.59 -0.03 -9.29
CA ASN A 120 4.61 -0.93 -9.90
C ASN A 120 4.68 -0.99 -11.44
N ASN A 121 5.25 0.03 -12.09
CA ASN A 121 5.42 0.08 -13.54
C ASN A 121 6.69 -0.61 -14.05
N ALA A 122 7.65 -0.92 -13.18
CA ALA A 122 8.97 -1.46 -13.52
C ALA A 122 8.96 -2.98 -13.66
#